data_AF-A0A2H0MVL7-F1
#
_entry.id   AF-A0A2H0MVL7-F1
#
_cell.length_a   1.000
_cell.length_b   1.000
_cell.length_c   1.000
_cell.angle_alpha   90.00
_cell.angle_beta   90.00
_cell.angle_gamma   90.00
#
_symmetry.space_group_name_H-M   'P 1'
#
loop_
_entity.id
_entity.type
_entity.pdbx_description
1 polymer ?
#
loop_
_entity_poly.entity_id
_entity_poly.type
_entity_poly.pdbx_seq_one_letter_code
_entity_poly.pdbx_strand_id
1 'polypeptide(L)'
;MGGFFLKKNYSTDMSKKPTTYSEFEQIRDSLLKKAIKYFRDNSDLNDEMLLQDLIKETRQQFDKLEGLYKGSTSDSGVTKKRLKRKDRLLRKEHVGRYFLRLMEHELREAGIHQSLIPVFANSIHYLAGEENIGLWTDKINRLMEFGEKKGADYETILDSKPGKMISREIMSTYKKEIEKSPSFAKKMKNNLDEALVKAINPDVDGDVDIEAAVEKAYSEFIKRLDS
;
A
#
# COMPACT_ATOMS: atom_id res chain seq x y z
N MET A 1 14.94 49.47 -53.92
CA MET A 1 14.04 48.93 -52.88
C MET A 1 13.95 47.44 -53.11
N GLY A 2 14.48 46.54 -52.28
CA GLY A 2 14.45 46.54 -50.82
C GLY A 2 13.49 45.42 -50.40
N GLY A 3 14.03 44.29 -49.92
CA GLY A 3 13.20 43.21 -49.38
C GLY A 3 13.77 41.79 -49.50
N PHE A 4 14.94 41.54 -48.89
CA PHE A 4 15.18 40.23 -48.25
C PHE A 4 14.05 39.97 -47.25
N PHE A 5 13.58 38.72 -47.06
CA PHE A 5 13.32 38.12 -45.73
C PHE A 5 12.81 36.66 -45.85
N LEU A 6 13.75 35.74 -45.59
CA LEU A 6 13.62 34.50 -44.81
C LEU A 6 12.53 33.46 -45.13
N LYS A 7 13.01 32.33 -45.69
CA LYS A 7 12.49 30.97 -45.43
C LYS A 7 12.24 30.80 -43.93
N LYS A 8 10.98 30.61 -43.52
CA LYS A 8 10.67 29.99 -42.22
C LYS A 8 10.52 28.50 -42.42
N ASN A 9 11.59 27.79 -42.08
CA ASN A 9 11.54 26.41 -41.61
C ASN A 9 10.60 26.36 -40.41
N TYR A 10 9.47 25.66 -40.51
CA TYR A 10 8.84 25.11 -39.33
C TYR A 10 9.40 23.72 -39.10
N SER A 11 10.43 23.74 -38.25
CA SER A 11 10.95 22.67 -37.40
C SER A 11 10.08 21.43 -37.32
N THR A 12 10.47 20.38 -38.05
CA THR A 12 10.41 19.02 -37.51
C THR A 12 11.42 18.96 -36.39
N ASP A 13 10.99 19.13 -35.14
CA ASP A 13 11.60 18.35 -34.07
C ASP A 13 10.76 18.25 -32.79
N MET A 14 11.01 17.12 -32.13
CA MET A 14 10.86 16.79 -30.72
C MET A 14 9.54 16.18 -30.23
N SER A 15 9.62 14.85 -30.18
CA SER A 15 9.34 14.05 -28.97
C SER A 15 7.90 13.60 -28.73
N LYS A 16 7.42 12.65 -29.53
CA LYS A 16 6.43 11.68 -29.01
C LYS A 16 7.16 10.46 -28.47
N LYS A 17 7.57 10.54 -27.20
CA LYS A 17 7.81 9.31 -26.43
C LYS A 17 6.46 8.57 -26.34
N PRO A 18 6.39 7.27 -26.64
CA PRO A 18 5.15 6.52 -26.48
C PRO A 18 4.71 6.56 -25.01
N THR A 19 3.48 6.99 -24.83
CA THR A 19 2.80 7.23 -23.56
C THR A 19 2.50 5.91 -22.88
N THR A 20 3.46 5.38 -22.09
CA THR A 20 3.22 4.24 -21.19
C THR A 20 2.02 4.45 -20.24
N TYR A 21 1.61 5.69 -19.99
CA TYR A 21 0.40 6.02 -19.22
C TYR A 21 -0.90 5.68 -19.97
N SER A 22 -0.90 5.81 -21.31
CA SER A 22 -2.05 5.56 -22.17
C SER A 22 -2.39 4.08 -22.27
N GLU A 23 -1.40 3.19 -22.22
CA GLU A 23 -1.62 1.74 -22.37
C GLU A 23 -2.25 1.15 -21.10
N PHE A 24 -1.86 1.60 -19.91
CA PHE A 24 -2.49 1.17 -18.66
C PHE A 24 -3.93 1.65 -18.54
N GLU A 25 -4.23 2.88 -18.96
CA GLU A 25 -5.60 3.39 -18.99
C GLU A 25 -6.44 2.64 -20.03
N GLN A 26 -5.88 2.33 -21.21
CA GLN A 26 -6.57 1.50 -22.21
C GLN A 26 -6.82 0.07 -21.74
N ILE A 27 -5.88 -0.55 -21.02
CA ILE A 27 -6.06 -1.89 -20.46
C ILE A 27 -7.08 -1.85 -19.33
N ARG A 28 -7.02 -0.88 -18.42
CA ARG A 28 -8.01 -0.70 -17.36
C ARG A 28 -9.41 -0.52 -17.96
N ASP A 29 -9.56 0.39 -18.91
CA ASP A 29 -10.85 0.69 -19.53
C ASP A 29 -11.37 -0.50 -20.37
N SER A 30 -10.46 -1.28 -20.99
CA SER A 30 -10.80 -2.54 -21.67
C SER A 30 -11.28 -3.61 -20.69
N LEU A 31 -10.60 -3.78 -19.56
CA LEU A 31 -10.99 -4.70 -18.49
C LEU A 31 -12.36 -4.33 -17.91
N LEU A 32 -12.59 -3.05 -17.63
CA LEU A 32 -13.88 -2.57 -17.12
C LEU A 32 -15.01 -2.77 -18.14
N LYS A 33 -14.79 -2.43 -19.40
CA LYS A 33 -15.81 -2.64 -20.47
C LYS A 33 -16.11 -4.12 -20.68
N LYS A 34 -15.09 -4.98 -20.62
CA LYS A 34 -15.27 -6.42 -20.72
C LYS A 34 -15.99 -6.99 -19.52
N ALA A 35 -15.65 -6.57 -18.30
CA ALA A 35 -16.36 -6.98 -17.10
C ALA A 35 -17.85 -6.61 -17.18
N ILE A 36 -18.15 -5.35 -17.50
CA ILE A 36 -19.53 -4.88 -17.68
C ILE A 36 -20.26 -5.67 -18.76
N LYS A 37 -19.60 -5.94 -19.90
CA LYS A 37 -20.18 -6.77 -20.97
C LYS A 37 -20.43 -8.21 -20.51
N TYR A 38 -19.48 -8.79 -19.78
CA TYR A 38 -19.55 -10.18 -19.32
C TYR A 38 -20.67 -10.38 -18.28
N PHE A 39 -20.85 -9.45 -17.35
CA PHE A 39 -21.98 -9.44 -16.42
C PHE A 39 -23.32 -9.21 -17.13
N ARG A 40 -23.35 -8.41 -18.19
CA ARG A 40 -24.57 -8.13 -18.95
C ARG A 40 -24.99 -9.30 -19.86
N ASP A 41 -24.01 -9.99 -20.45
CA ASP A 41 -24.25 -11.10 -21.38
C ASP A 41 -24.50 -12.43 -20.64
N ASN A 42 -24.26 -12.47 -19.31
CA ASN A 42 -24.40 -13.66 -18.47
C ASN A 42 -25.15 -13.40 -17.16
N SER A 43 -26.20 -12.57 -17.19
CA SER A 43 -27.02 -12.21 -16.01
C SER A 43 -27.66 -13.38 -15.28
N ASP A 44 -27.66 -14.56 -15.90
CA ASP A 44 -28.39 -15.75 -15.45
C ASP A 44 -27.44 -16.83 -14.86
N LEU A 45 -26.12 -16.55 -14.80
CA LEU A 45 -25.11 -17.45 -14.24
C LEU A 45 -24.79 -17.13 -12.77
N ASN A 46 -24.37 -18.15 -12.02
CA ASN A 46 -23.91 -18.03 -10.63
C ASN A 46 -22.69 -17.09 -10.54
N ASP A 47 -22.77 -16.08 -9.68
CA ASP A 47 -21.77 -15.04 -9.46
C ASP A 47 -20.35 -15.61 -9.21
N GLU A 48 -20.26 -16.76 -8.56
CA GLU A 48 -19.00 -17.40 -8.23
C GLU A 48 -18.27 -17.97 -9.47
N MET A 49 -19.02 -18.49 -10.44
CA MET A 49 -18.47 -18.95 -11.71
C MET A 49 -18.08 -17.77 -12.61
N LEU A 50 -18.90 -16.72 -12.60
CA LEU A 50 -18.61 -15.47 -13.32
C LEU A 50 -17.32 -14.81 -12.82
N LEU A 51 -17.12 -14.80 -11.50
CA LEU A 51 -15.93 -14.23 -10.89
C LEU A 51 -14.66 -15.02 -11.24
N GLN A 52 -14.73 -16.36 -11.26
CA GLN A 52 -13.58 -17.20 -11.62
C GLN A 52 -13.14 -17.01 -13.07
N ASP A 53 -14.08 -16.92 -14.00
CA ASP A 53 -13.76 -16.69 -15.42
C ASP A 53 -13.17 -15.29 -15.64
N LEU A 54 -13.69 -14.28 -14.93
CA LEU A 54 -13.18 -12.92 -14.98
C LEU A 54 -11.79 -12.80 -14.34
N ILE A 55 -11.52 -13.53 -13.24
CA ILE A 55 -10.18 -13.64 -12.63
C ILE A 55 -9.20 -14.31 -13.60
N LYS A 56 -9.62 -15.36 -14.30
CA LYS A 56 -8.78 -16.06 -15.27
C LYS A 56 -8.42 -15.16 -16.45
N GLU A 57 -9.38 -14.42 -16.99
CA GLU A 57 -9.15 -13.53 -18.13
C GLU A 57 -8.32 -12.29 -17.74
N THR A 58 -8.58 -11.71 -16.55
CA THR A 58 -7.78 -10.60 -16.03
C THR A 58 -6.32 -11.02 -15.82
N ARG A 59 -6.06 -12.19 -15.19
CA ARG A 59 -4.72 -12.75 -15.03
C ARG A 59 -3.97 -12.85 -16.36
N GLN A 60 -4.61 -13.39 -17.40
CA GLN A 60 -3.98 -13.48 -18.72
C GLN A 60 -3.59 -12.12 -19.33
N GLN A 61 -4.33 -11.05 -19.05
CA GLN A 61 -3.97 -9.70 -19.51
C GLN A 61 -2.82 -9.11 -18.68
N PHE A 62 -2.77 -9.38 -17.37
CA PHE A 62 -1.65 -9.00 -16.52
C PHE A 62 -0.37 -9.76 -16.88
N ASP A 63 -0.45 -11.05 -17.24
CA ASP A 63 0.69 -11.84 -17.70
C ASP A 63 1.27 -11.30 -19.03
N LYS A 64 0.41 -10.83 -19.93
CA LYS A 64 0.82 -10.14 -21.17
C LYS A 64 1.53 -8.82 -20.89
N LEU A 65 1.06 -8.06 -19.90
CA LEU A 65 1.75 -6.86 -19.42
C LEU A 65 3.11 -7.19 -18.81
N GLU A 66 3.21 -8.26 -18.02
CA GLU A 66 4.46 -8.69 -17.41
C GLU A 66 5.49 -9.14 -18.46
N GLY A 67 5.02 -9.80 -19.53
CA GLY A 67 5.85 -10.19 -20.68
C GLY A 67 6.43 -9.00 -21.46
N LEU A 68 5.66 -7.92 -21.64
CA LEU A 68 6.12 -6.69 -22.30
C LEU A 68 7.25 -5.99 -21.52
N TYR A 69 7.27 -6.12 -20.19
CA TYR A 69 8.30 -5.54 -19.33
C TYR A 69 9.53 -6.43 -19.10
N LYS A 70 9.42 -7.76 -19.32
CA LYS A 70 10.57 -8.68 -19.24
C LYS A 70 11.42 -8.70 -20.51
N GLY A 71 10.94 -8.15 -21.63
CA GLY A 71 11.60 -8.16 -22.93
C GLY A 71 12.45 -6.93 -23.31
N SER A 72 12.39 -5.80 -22.58
CA SER A 72 13.18 -4.61 -22.92
C SER A 72 14.49 -4.59 -22.15
N THR A 73 15.57 -4.97 -22.83
CA THR A 73 16.96 -4.82 -22.41
C THR A 73 17.24 -3.44 -21.82
N SER A 74 17.79 -3.46 -20.60
CA SER A 74 18.73 -2.50 -20.02
C SER A 74 18.46 -1.00 -20.29
N ASP A 75 17.66 -0.37 -19.42
CA ASP A 75 17.93 1.01 -19.05
C ASP A 75 17.75 1.22 -17.53
N SER A 76 18.80 0.84 -16.80
CA SER A 76 18.84 0.76 -15.34
C SER A 76 18.64 2.11 -14.61
N GLY A 77 18.57 3.23 -15.34
CA GLY A 77 18.39 4.56 -14.78
C GLY A 77 16.94 4.96 -14.52
N VAL A 78 16.02 4.58 -15.40
CA VAL A 78 14.61 5.02 -15.34
C VAL A 78 13.81 4.18 -14.34
N THR A 79 14.04 2.86 -14.32
CA THR A 79 13.42 1.94 -13.35
C THR A 79 13.88 2.25 -11.92
N LYS A 80 15.17 2.56 -11.72
CA LYS A 80 15.69 3.02 -10.41
C LYS A 80 15.05 4.33 -9.94
N LYS A 81 14.78 5.28 -10.84
CA LYS A 81 14.11 6.54 -10.50
C LYS A 81 12.63 6.34 -10.14
N ARG A 82 11.93 5.42 -10.83
CA ARG A 82 10.51 5.13 -10.62
C ARG A 82 10.29 4.27 -9.36
N LEU A 83 11.16 3.28 -9.10
CA LEU A 83 11.24 2.58 -7.81
C LEU A 83 11.52 3.57 -6.68
N LYS A 84 12.56 4.42 -6.80
CA LYS A 84 12.85 5.46 -5.79
C LYS A 84 11.66 6.38 -5.48
N ARG A 85 10.77 6.64 -6.44
CA ARG A 85 9.57 7.48 -6.25
C ARG A 85 8.44 6.72 -5.54
N LYS A 86 8.22 5.44 -5.87
CA LYS A 86 7.28 4.55 -5.15
C LYS A 86 7.79 4.24 -3.74
N ASP A 87 9.09 3.98 -3.60
CA ASP A 87 9.80 3.86 -2.33
C ASP A 87 9.79 5.17 -1.53
N ARG A 88 9.77 6.34 -2.17
CA ARG A 88 9.60 7.64 -1.47
C ARG A 88 8.20 7.83 -0.89
N LEU A 89 7.18 7.28 -1.53
CA LEU A 89 5.82 7.27 -0.99
C LEU A 89 5.69 6.24 0.15
N LEU A 90 6.25 5.04 -0.03
CA LEU A 90 6.37 4.02 1.03
C LEU A 90 7.20 4.53 2.22
N ARG A 91 8.18 5.42 1.99
CA ARG A 91 9.00 6.07 3.03
C ARG A 91 8.24 6.92 4.03
N LYS A 92 7.05 7.39 3.70
CA LYS A 92 6.18 8.11 4.65
C LYS A 92 5.43 7.19 5.61
N GLU A 93 5.34 5.90 5.30
CA GLU A 93 4.55 4.91 6.07
C GLU A 93 5.43 3.87 6.79
N HIS A 94 6.75 4.01 6.75
CA HIS A 94 7.62 3.03 7.39
C HIS A 94 7.44 2.95 8.91
N VAL A 95 7.11 4.07 9.57
CA VAL A 95 6.95 4.07 11.02
C VAL A 95 5.82 3.13 11.43
N GLY A 96 4.66 3.19 10.78
CA GLY A 96 3.54 2.27 11.02
C GLY A 96 3.90 0.80 10.73
N ARG A 97 4.68 0.54 9.67
CA ARG A 97 5.15 -0.82 9.34
C ARG A 97 6.13 -1.37 10.37
N TYR A 98 7.10 -0.57 10.82
CA TYR A 98 8.03 -0.94 11.89
C TYR A 98 7.29 -1.10 13.22
N PHE A 99 6.31 -0.25 13.50
CA PHE A 99 5.47 -0.35 14.69
C PHE A 99 4.76 -1.70 14.76
N LEU A 100 4.08 -2.10 13.68
CA LEU A 100 3.34 -3.37 13.67
C LEU A 100 4.21 -4.59 13.43
N ARG A 101 5.49 -4.46 13.04
CA ARG A 101 6.31 -5.60 12.58
C ARG A 101 6.30 -6.77 13.56
N LEU A 102 6.34 -6.48 14.86
CA LEU A 102 6.43 -7.51 15.90
C LEU A 102 5.08 -8.18 16.23
N MET A 103 3.96 -7.60 15.81
CA MET A 103 2.62 -8.07 16.15
C MET A 103 1.72 -8.34 14.93
N GLU A 104 2.10 -7.94 13.72
CA GLU A 104 1.26 -8.04 12.52
C GLU A 104 0.89 -9.48 12.20
N HIS A 105 1.84 -10.41 12.29
CA HIS A 105 1.60 -11.83 12.07
C HIS A 105 0.58 -12.38 13.07
N GLU A 106 0.78 -12.06 14.34
CA GLU A 106 -0.05 -12.48 15.45
C GLU A 106 -1.49 -11.95 15.37
N LEU A 107 -1.66 -10.71 14.93
CA LEU A 107 -2.98 -10.12 14.69
C LEU A 107 -3.68 -10.82 13.51
N ARG A 108 -2.95 -11.16 12.45
CA ARG A 108 -3.52 -11.92 11.32
C ARG A 108 -3.95 -13.32 11.75
N GLU A 109 -3.13 -14.01 12.55
CA GLU A 109 -3.46 -15.34 13.11
C GLU A 109 -4.67 -15.30 14.04
N ALA A 110 -4.88 -14.20 14.77
CA ALA A 110 -6.06 -14.00 15.59
C ALA A 110 -7.36 -13.77 14.78
N GLY A 111 -7.26 -13.75 13.44
CA GLY A 111 -8.38 -13.54 12.53
C GLY A 111 -8.84 -12.08 12.50
N ILE A 112 -7.93 -11.13 12.75
CA ILE A 112 -8.25 -9.71 12.59
C ILE A 112 -8.36 -9.36 11.12
N HIS A 113 -9.44 -8.67 10.76
CA HIS A 113 -9.72 -8.29 9.38
C HIS A 113 -8.61 -7.40 8.81
N GLN A 114 -8.18 -7.65 7.56
CA GLN A 114 -7.01 -6.99 6.99
C GLN A 114 -7.18 -5.46 6.86
N SER A 115 -8.41 -4.98 6.70
CA SER A 115 -8.71 -3.53 6.65
C SER A 115 -8.40 -2.79 7.96
N LEU A 116 -8.27 -3.51 9.08
CA LEU A 116 -8.00 -2.94 10.39
C LEU A 116 -6.50 -2.75 10.65
N ILE A 117 -5.64 -3.51 9.96
CA ILE A 117 -4.18 -3.41 10.11
C ILE A 117 -3.66 -1.98 9.83
N PRO A 118 -4.08 -1.30 8.75
CA PRO A 118 -3.70 0.10 8.52
C PRO A 118 -4.16 1.06 9.63
N VAL A 119 -5.28 0.79 10.29
CA VAL A 119 -5.77 1.63 11.41
C VAL A 119 -4.79 1.59 12.56
N PHE A 120 -4.34 0.39 12.93
CA PHE A 120 -3.31 0.24 13.95
C PHE A 120 -1.98 0.87 13.53
N ALA A 121 -1.55 0.66 12.28
CA ALA A 121 -0.31 1.23 11.75
C ALA A 121 -0.33 2.77 11.81
N ASN A 122 -1.45 3.38 11.46
CA ASN A 122 -1.59 4.84 11.42
C ASN A 122 -1.76 5.46 12.81
N SER A 123 -2.22 4.69 13.79
CA SER A 123 -2.44 5.19 15.15
C SER A 123 -1.17 5.78 15.79
N ILE A 124 0.02 5.31 15.42
CA ILE A 124 1.30 5.85 15.90
C ILE A 124 1.49 7.32 15.55
N HIS A 125 1.02 7.76 14.38
CA HIS A 125 1.19 9.12 13.89
C HIS A 125 0.37 10.12 14.70
N TYR A 126 -0.80 9.71 15.18
CA TYR A 126 -1.65 10.56 16.03
C TYR A 126 -1.17 10.62 17.47
N LEU A 127 -0.46 9.58 17.93
CA LEU A 127 -0.13 9.39 19.33
C LEU A 127 1.28 9.89 19.68
N ALA A 128 2.28 9.62 18.83
CA ALA A 128 3.68 9.92 19.13
C ALA A 128 4.09 11.37 18.81
N GLY A 129 3.27 12.13 18.07
CA GLY A 129 3.58 13.50 17.64
C GLY A 129 4.63 13.58 16.53
N GLU A 130 4.67 14.70 15.81
CA GLU A 130 5.50 14.86 14.62
C GLU A 130 7.01 14.71 14.87
N GLU A 131 7.49 15.12 16.05
CA GLU A 131 8.91 15.05 16.41
C GLU A 131 9.42 13.59 16.48
N ASN A 132 8.73 12.72 17.21
CA ASN A 132 9.09 11.30 17.30
C ASN A 132 8.98 10.61 15.93
N ILE A 133 7.93 10.91 15.16
CA ILE A 133 7.77 10.40 13.80
C ILE A 133 8.95 10.80 12.91
N GLY A 134 9.40 12.05 12.99
CA GLY A 134 10.58 12.53 12.26
C GLY A 134 11.85 11.77 12.65
N LEU A 135 12.10 11.62 13.95
CA LEU A 135 13.27 10.90 14.47
C LEU A 135 13.32 9.44 14.00
N TRP A 136 12.19 8.73 14.06
CA TRP A 136 12.14 7.34 13.59
C TRP A 136 12.25 7.24 12.08
N THR A 137 11.62 8.15 11.35
CA THR A 137 11.74 8.22 9.88
C THR A 137 13.21 8.34 9.47
N ASP A 138 13.99 9.21 10.14
CA ASP A 138 15.42 9.35 9.88
C ASP A 138 16.22 8.11 10.22
N LYS A 139 15.95 7.48 11.38
CA LYS A 139 16.60 6.20 11.77
C LYS A 139 16.34 5.10 10.75
N ILE A 140 15.07 4.96 10.32
CA ILE A 140 14.67 3.97 9.33
C ILE A 140 15.33 4.27 7.99
N ASN A 141 15.31 5.52 7.51
CA ASN A 141 15.94 5.89 6.24
C ASN A 141 17.43 5.55 6.22
N ARG A 142 18.17 5.83 7.30
CA ARG A 142 19.59 5.46 7.41
C ARG A 142 19.80 3.95 7.37
N LEU A 143 18.95 3.19 8.06
CA LEU A 143 19.00 1.73 8.05
C LEU A 143 18.69 1.17 6.65
N MET A 144 17.68 1.72 5.98
CA MET A 144 17.30 1.36 4.62
C MET A 144 18.45 1.61 3.63
N GLU A 145 19.05 2.80 3.66
CA GLU A 145 20.19 3.13 2.81
C GLU A 145 21.40 2.20 3.03
N PHE A 146 21.64 1.80 4.29
CA PHE A 146 22.69 0.86 4.62
C PHE A 146 22.40 -0.56 4.10
N GLY A 147 21.17 -1.04 4.27
CA GLY A 147 20.74 -2.35 3.79
C GLY A 147 20.75 -2.46 2.27
N GLU A 148 20.23 -1.44 1.57
CA GLU A 148 20.24 -1.37 0.11
C GLU A 148 21.66 -1.41 -0.46
N LYS A 149 22.61 -0.71 0.16
CA LYS A 149 24.04 -0.77 -0.23
C LYS A 149 24.66 -2.15 -0.09
N LYS A 150 24.12 -2.98 0.81
CA LYS A 150 24.55 -4.37 1.03
C LYS A 150 23.74 -5.38 0.21
N GLY A 151 22.81 -4.93 -0.63
CA GLY A 151 21.94 -5.78 -1.41
C GLY A 151 20.85 -6.49 -0.59
N ALA A 152 20.60 -6.05 0.63
CA ALA A 152 19.49 -6.58 1.45
C ALA A 152 18.16 -5.99 0.96
N ASP A 153 17.13 -6.83 0.88
CA ASP A 153 15.76 -6.39 0.62
C ASP A 153 15.10 -5.80 1.87
N TYR A 154 13.92 -5.18 1.67
CA TYR A 154 13.18 -4.48 2.71
C TYR A 154 12.79 -5.36 3.90
N GLU A 155 12.32 -6.58 3.65
CA GLU A 155 11.87 -7.50 4.70
C GLU A 155 13.07 -8.01 5.52
N THR A 156 14.20 -8.27 4.85
CA THR A 156 15.47 -8.59 5.50
C THR A 156 15.97 -7.45 6.38
N ILE A 157 15.80 -6.19 5.94
CA ILE A 157 16.16 -5.01 6.73
C ILE A 157 15.24 -4.85 7.94
N LEU A 158 13.93 -5.06 7.78
CA LEU A 158 12.95 -5.05 8.87
C LEU A 158 13.29 -6.10 9.95
N ASP A 159 13.63 -7.31 9.53
CA ASP A 159 13.93 -8.42 10.43
C ASP A 159 15.34 -8.39 11.02
N SER A 160 16.19 -7.50 10.53
CA SER A 160 17.52 -7.28 11.06
C SER A 160 17.47 -6.84 12.53
N LYS A 161 18.56 -7.08 13.27
CA LYS A 161 18.68 -6.63 14.67
C LYS A 161 18.43 -5.12 14.82
N PRO A 162 19.00 -4.23 13.98
CA PRO A 162 18.64 -2.81 13.99
C PRO A 162 17.16 -2.53 13.71
N GLY A 163 16.54 -3.26 12.77
CA GLY A 163 15.14 -3.07 12.43
C GLY A 163 14.19 -3.42 13.59
N LYS A 164 14.45 -4.55 14.25
CA LYS A 164 13.75 -4.96 15.48
C LYS A 164 13.98 -4.00 16.64
N MET A 165 15.17 -3.40 16.77
CA MET A 165 15.43 -2.38 17.79
C MET A 165 14.59 -1.12 17.58
N ILE A 166 14.51 -0.62 16.35
CA ILE A 166 13.64 0.52 16.01
C ILE A 166 12.17 0.19 16.31
N SER A 167 11.73 -1.01 15.93
CA SER A 167 10.35 -1.47 16.18
C SER A 167 9.99 -1.45 17.67
N ARG A 168 10.89 -1.96 18.53
CA ARG A 168 10.71 -1.93 20.00
C ARG A 168 10.71 -0.52 20.57
N GLU A 169 11.56 0.36 20.04
CA GLU A 169 11.60 1.78 20.45
C GLU A 169 10.25 2.45 20.18
N ILE A 170 9.71 2.27 18.96
CA ILE A 170 8.41 2.80 18.56
C ILE A 170 7.31 2.25 19.48
N MET A 171 7.27 0.93 19.70
CA MET A 171 6.30 0.29 20.59
C MET A 171 6.38 0.81 22.04
N SER A 172 7.59 0.99 22.57
CA SER A 172 7.77 1.49 23.95
C SER A 172 7.25 2.92 24.10
N THR A 173 7.52 3.79 23.13
CA THR A 173 6.97 5.15 23.13
C THR A 173 5.45 5.13 22.98
N TYR A 174 4.93 4.30 22.07
CA TYR A 174 3.49 4.16 21.88
C TYR A 174 2.76 3.77 23.16
N LYS A 175 3.26 2.78 23.92
CA LYS A 175 2.70 2.41 25.22
C LYS A 175 2.62 3.58 26.20
N LYS A 176 3.72 4.33 26.35
CA LYS A 176 3.78 5.49 27.25
C LYS A 176 2.79 6.58 26.86
N GLU A 177 2.56 6.78 25.56
CA GLU A 177 1.60 7.78 25.10
C GLU A 177 0.14 7.30 25.21
N ILE A 178 -0.13 5.99 25.14
CA ILE A 178 -1.46 5.44 25.43
C ILE A 178 -1.83 5.70 26.90
N GLU A 179 -0.90 5.42 27.82
CA GLU A 179 -1.11 5.61 29.27
C GLU A 179 -1.48 7.06 29.62
N LYS A 180 -0.98 8.03 28.84
CA LYS A 180 -1.29 9.45 28.99
C LYS A 180 -2.60 9.88 28.34
N SER A 181 -3.22 9.03 27.52
CA SER A 181 -4.36 9.39 26.67
C SER A 181 -5.64 8.66 27.11
N PRO A 182 -6.43 9.25 28.04
CA PRO A 182 -7.64 8.62 28.58
C PRO A 182 -8.74 8.38 27.53
N SER A 183 -8.69 9.10 26.40
CA SER A 183 -9.64 8.95 25.30
C SER A 183 -9.16 8.02 24.17
N PHE A 184 -7.95 7.46 24.29
CA PHE A 184 -7.33 6.66 23.24
C PHE A 184 -8.17 5.44 22.86
N ALA A 185 -8.61 4.66 23.85
CA ALA A 185 -9.41 3.45 23.62
C ALA A 185 -10.66 3.75 22.79
N LYS A 186 -11.40 4.80 23.17
CA LYS A 186 -12.60 5.25 22.47
C LYS A 186 -12.29 5.69 21.03
N LYS A 187 -11.26 6.51 20.83
CA LYS A 187 -10.87 6.98 19.49
C LYS A 187 -10.42 5.82 18.59
N MET A 188 -9.65 4.88 19.13
CA MET A 188 -9.20 3.72 18.37
C MET A 188 -10.38 2.85 17.94
N LYS A 189 -11.29 2.52 18.87
CA LYS A 189 -12.49 1.72 18.56
C LYS A 189 -13.36 2.40 17.49
N ASN A 190 -13.57 3.71 17.58
CA ASN A 190 -14.30 4.46 16.54
C ASN A 190 -13.61 4.38 15.16
N ASN A 191 -12.28 4.50 15.11
CA ASN A 191 -11.54 4.39 13.85
C ASN A 191 -11.61 2.96 13.27
N LEU A 192 -11.61 1.94 14.12
CA LEU A 192 -11.78 0.54 13.72
C LEU A 192 -13.19 0.30 13.18
N ASP A 193 -14.21 0.80 13.87
CA ASP A 193 -15.61 0.74 13.44
C ASP A 193 -15.79 1.37 12.06
N GLU A 194 -15.34 2.63 11.89
CA GLU A 194 -15.42 3.32 10.61
C GLU A 194 -14.70 2.59 9.47
N ALA A 195 -13.53 2.00 9.76
CA ALA A 195 -12.76 1.25 8.77
C ALA A 195 -13.44 -0.08 8.42
N LEU A 196 -14.07 -0.72 9.39
CA LEU A 196 -14.75 -2.00 9.20
C LEU A 196 -16.05 -1.81 8.42
N VAL A 197 -16.88 -0.83 8.79
CA VAL A 197 -18.11 -0.44 8.06
C VAL A 197 -17.82 -0.14 6.58
N LYS A 198 -16.70 0.52 6.29
CA LYS A 198 -16.28 0.83 4.90
C LYS A 198 -15.74 -0.37 4.14
N ALA A 199 -15.26 -1.39 4.84
CA ALA A 199 -14.56 -2.53 4.25
C ALA A 199 -15.47 -3.76 4.10
N ILE A 200 -16.46 -3.93 4.98
CA ILE A 200 -17.41 -5.03 4.92
C ILE A 200 -18.22 -4.90 3.63
N ASN A 201 -18.23 -5.97 2.87
CA ASN A 201 -19.18 -6.19 1.80
C ASN A 201 -20.16 -7.28 2.25
N PRO A 202 -21.43 -6.97 2.54
CA PRO A 202 -22.41 -7.95 3.02
C PRO A 202 -22.57 -9.17 2.09
N ASP A 203 -22.34 -9.00 0.78
CA ASP A 203 -22.44 -10.07 -0.20
C ASP A 203 -21.26 -11.06 -0.13
N VAL A 204 -20.14 -10.67 0.49
CA VAL A 204 -18.90 -11.47 0.59
C VAL A 204 -18.63 -11.90 2.03
N ASP A 205 -18.83 -10.98 2.98
CA ASP A 205 -18.46 -11.15 4.39
C ASP A 205 -19.64 -11.64 5.25
N GLY A 206 -20.86 -11.62 4.70
CA GLY A 206 -22.09 -12.00 5.40
C GLY A 206 -22.48 -11.01 6.49
N ASP A 207 -23.31 -11.47 7.44
CA ASP A 207 -23.68 -10.69 8.62
C ASP A 207 -22.51 -10.67 9.61
N VAL A 208 -21.72 -9.59 9.54
CA VAL A 208 -20.63 -9.32 10.48
C VAL A 208 -21.15 -8.46 11.63
N ASP A 209 -21.04 -8.97 12.86
CA ASP A 209 -21.21 -8.16 14.06
C ASP A 209 -20.01 -7.20 14.20
N ILE A 210 -20.22 -5.96 13.77
CA ILE A 210 -19.19 -4.91 13.73
C ILE A 210 -18.69 -4.60 15.14
N GLU A 211 -19.58 -4.51 16.14
CA GLU A 211 -19.21 -4.16 17.50
C GLU A 211 -18.32 -5.25 18.12
N ALA A 212 -18.73 -6.52 17.97
CA ALA A 212 -17.93 -7.66 18.44
C ALA A 212 -16.58 -7.75 17.73
N ALA A 213 -16.54 -7.49 16.41
CA ALA A 213 -15.30 -7.51 15.62
C ALA A 213 -14.35 -6.38 16.03
N VAL A 214 -14.85 -5.17 16.29
CA VAL A 214 -14.07 -4.03 16.79
C VAL A 214 -13.51 -4.31 18.18
N GLU A 215 -14.32 -4.86 19.09
CA GLU A 215 -13.87 -5.19 20.44
C GLU A 215 -12.78 -6.27 20.43
N LYS A 216 -12.97 -7.31 19.62
CA LYS A 216 -11.97 -8.37 19.42
C LYS A 216 -10.67 -7.80 18.85
N ALA A 217 -10.75 -6.95 17.83
CA ALA A 217 -9.57 -6.34 17.21
C ALA A 217 -8.82 -5.44 18.19
N TYR A 218 -9.53 -4.61 18.94
CA TYR A 218 -8.92 -3.74 19.95
C TYR A 218 -8.27 -4.55 21.09
N SER A 219 -8.97 -5.55 21.63
CA SER A 219 -8.46 -6.35 22.75
C SER A 219 -7.23 -7.17 22.37
N GLU A 220 -7.21 -7.82 21.20
CA GLU A 220 -6.01 -8.53 20.72
C GLU A 220 -4.85 -7.56 20.47
N PHE A 221 -5.11 -6.38 19.91
CA PHE A 221 -4.08 -5.36 19.73
C PHE A 221 -3.43 -4.91 21.05
N ILE A 222 -4.23 -4.60 22.07
CA ILE A 222 -3.72 -4.22 23.40
C ILE A 222 -2.95 -5.37 24.04
N LYS A 223 -3.47 -6.60 23.96
CA LYS A 223 -2.80 -7.79 24.49
C LYS A 223 -1.42 -8.01 23.85
N ARG A 224 -1.29 -7.84 22.53
CA ARG A 224 0.00 -7.97 21.83
C ARG A 224 0.94 -6.81 22.07
N LEU A 225 0.41 -5.63 22.36
CA LEU A 225 1.25 -4.54 22.84
C LEU A 225 1.93 -4.95 24.13
N ASP A 226 1.22 -5.52 25.10
CA ASP A 226 1.75 -5.86 26.43
C ASP A 226 2.63 -7.12 26.50
N SER A 227 2.74 -7.86 25.40
CA SER A 227 3.59 -9.05 25.25
C SER A 227 5.06 -8.70 24.97
#